data_AF-A0A1Y1LSG9-F1
#
_entry.id   AF-A0A1Y1LSG9-F1
#
_cell.length_a   1.000
_cell.length_b   1.000
_cell.length_c   1.000
_cell.angle_alpha   90.00
_cell.angle_beta   90.00
_cell.angle_gamma   90.00
#
_symmetry.space_group_name_H-M   'P 1'
#
loop_
_entity.id
_entity.type
_entity.pdbx_description
1 polymer ?
#
loop_
_entity_poly.entity_id
_entity_poly.type
_entity_poly.pdbx_seq_one_letter_code
_entity_poly.pdbx_strand_id
1 'polypeptide(L)'
;MSVVSLLGVKVLNNPAKFTDKYEFEITFECLEALEKDLEWKLTYVGSATSDQYDQELDSLLVGPVPVGVNKFLFEADAPKTTRIPDADVLGVTVILLTCAYDGREFVRVGYYVNNEYDSEELNTDLP
;
A
#
# COMPACT_ATOMS: atom_id res chain seq x y z
N MET A 1 -4.82 18.72 -17.07
CA MET A 1 -5.31 17.33 -16.99
C MET A 1 -4.12 16.45 -16.62
N SER A 2 -4.30 15.45 -15.76
CA SER A 2 -3.21 14.52 -15.44
C SER A 2 -2.97 13.60 -16.64
N VAL A 3 -1.70 13.34 -16.97
CA VAL A 3 -1.32 12.41 -18.05
C VAL A 3 -1.63 10.97 -17.65
N VAL A 4 -1.48 10.65 -16.36
CA VAL A 4 -1.75 9.34 -15.79
C VAL A 4 -2.94 9.45 -14.84
N SER A 5 -3.91 8.57 -15.00
CA SER A 5 -5.10 8.50 -14.15
C SER A 5 -5.31 7.09 -13.63
N LEU A 6 -5.50 6.94 -12.32
CA LEU A 6 -5.81 5.65 -11.71
C LEU A 6 -7.27 5.27 -12.03
N LEU A 7 -7.48 4.09 -12.61
CA LEU A 7 -8.82 3.57 -12.94
C LEU A 7 -9.37 2.65 -11.86
N GLY A 8 -8.49 1.89 -11.18
CA GLY A 8 -8.91 1.01 -10.10
C GLY A 8 -7.75 0.31 -9.40
N VAL A 9 -7.97 -0.02 -8.14
CA VAL A 9 -7.06 -0.82 -7.32
C VAL A 9 -7.89 -1.92 -6.66
N LYS A 10 -7.55 -3.17 -6.96
CA LYS A 10 -8.19 -4.34 -6.36
C LYS A 10 -7.22 -4.98 -5.37
N VAL A 11 -7.62 -5.03 -4.11
CA VAL A 11 -6.90 -5.77 -3.07
C VAL A 11 -7.14 -7.26 -3.30
N LEU A 12 -6.07 -8.02 -3.45
CA LEU A 12 -6.09 -9.48 -3.54
C LEU A 12 -5.73 -10.07 -2.17
N ASN A 13 -6.05 -11.35 -1.98
CA ASN A 13 -5.76 -12.09 -0.75
C ASN A 13 -6.17 -11.33 0.54
N ASN A 14 -7.45 -10.97 0.66
CA ASN A 14 -7.98 -10.29 1.85
C ASN A 14 -9.33 -10.89 2.27
N PRO A 15 -9.56 -11.21 3.57
CA PRO A 15 -8.62 -11.09 4.69
C PRO A 15 -7.44 -12.07 4.59
N ALA A 16 -6.30 -11.71 5.21
CA ALA A 16 -5.07 -12.50 5.23
C ALA A 16 -4.34 -12.35 6.58
N LYS A 17 -3.29 -13.16 6.79
CA LYS A 17 -2.48 -13.04 8.01
C LYS A 17 -1.66 -11.77 7.96
N PHE A 18 -1.38 -11.19 9.12
CA PHE A 18 -0.52 -10.01 9.25
C PHE A 18 0.86 -10.17 8.56
N THR A 19 1.39 -11.40 8.55
CA THR A 19 2.70 -11.73 7.97
C THR A 19 2.67 -12.04 6.48
N ASP A 20 1.47 -12.14 5.88
CA ASP A 20 1.34 -12.42 4.45
C ASP A 20 1.67 -11.15 3.64
N LYS A 21 2.01 -11.34 2.37
CA LYS A 21 2.30 -10.22 1.48
C LYS A 21 1.03 -9.45 1.14
N TYR A 22 1.19 -8.15 0.92
CA TYR A 22 0.17 -7.35 0.29
C TYR A 22 0.19 -7.57 -1.22
N GLU A 23 -0.98 -7.80 -1.80
CA GLU A 23 -1.14 -8.03 -3.24
C GLU A 23 -2.21 -7.07 -3.79
N PHE A 24 -1.83 -6.22 -4.75
CA PHE A 24 -2.74 -5.29 -5.41
C PHE A 24 -2.73 -5.50 -6.93
N GLU A 25 -3.90 -5.68 -7.53
CA GLU A 25 -4.06 -5.51 -8.97
C GLU A 25 -4.38 -4.04 -9.26
N ILE A 26 -3.43 -3.32 -9.83
CA ILE A 26 -3.52 -1.88 -10.12
C ILE A 26 -3.84 -1.71 -11.60
N THR A 27 -4.87 -0.92 -11.90
CA THR A 27 -5.27 -0.53 -13.26
C THR A 27 -5.24 0.99 -13.40
N PHE A 28 -4.54 1.49 -14.40
CA PHE A 28 -4.40 2.92 -14.66
C PHE A 28 -4.39 3.22 -16.17
N GLU A 29 -4.71 4.45 -16.53
CA GLU A 29 -4.68 4.94 -17.91
C GLU A 29 -3.55 5.96 -18.07
N CYS A 30 -2.82 5.86 -19.19
CA CYS A 30 -1.78 6.80 -19.59
C CYS A 30 -2.16 7.44 -20.93
N LEU A 31 -2.27 8.77 -21.00
CA LEU A 31 -2.74 9.48 -22.19
C LEU A 31 -1.66 9.74 -23.24
N GLU A 32 -0.39 9.80 -22.82
CA GLU A 32 0.77 10.04 -23.69
C GLU A 32 2.01 9.33 -23.14
N ALA A 33 3.02 9.11 -23.99
CA ALA A 33 4.24 8.42 -23.57
C ALA A 33 5.01 9.26 -22.55
N LEU A 34 5.41 8.64 -21.44
CA LEU A 34 6.21 9.27 -20.40
C LEU A 34 7.70 9.14 -20.68
N GLU A 35 8.47 10.17 -20.35
CA GLU A 35 9.94 10.15 -20.46
C GLU A 35 10.61 9.36 -19.32
N LYS A 36 9.97 9.34 -18.15
CA LYS A 36 10.46 8.69 -16.92
C LYS A 36 9.49 7.61 -16.46
N ASP A 37 9.98 6.77 -15.55
CA ASP A 37 9.17 5.71 -14.96
C ASP A 37 8.21 6.27 -13.91
N LEU A 38 7.10 5.56 -13.70
CA LEU A 38 6.22 5.78 -12.56
C LEU A 38 6.77 5.01 -11.36
N GLU A 39 6.83 5.66 -10.21
CA GLU A 39 7.20 5.04 -8.95
C GLU A 39 5.94 4.73 -8.16
N TRP A 40 5.64 3.46 -7.97
CA TRP A 40 4.58 2.98 -7.09
C TRP A 40 5.19 2.58 -5.76
N LYS A 41 4.63 3.08 -4.66
CA LYS A 41 5.13 2.80 -3.33
C LYS A 41 3.99 2.47 -2.38
N LEU A 42 4.19 1.43 -1.58
CA LEU A 42 3.29 1.07 -0.49
C LEU A 42 3.93 1.44 0.86
N THR A 43 3.19 2.18 1.67
CA THR A 43 3.61 2.59 3.01
C THR A 43 2.60 2.10 4.04
N TYR A 44 3.08 1.46 5.10
CA TYR A 44 2.30 1.09 6.26
C TYR A 44 2.46 2.14 7.35
N VAL A 45 1.34 2.66 7.86
CA VAL A 45 1.35 3.61 8.97
C VAL A 45 1.50 2.85 10.28
N GLY A 46 2.66 2.97 10.92
CA GLY A 46 2.96 2.20 12.14
C GLY A 46 2.30 2.77 13.40
N SER A 47 1.98 4.07 13.42
CA SER A 47 1.23 4.70 14.51
C SER A 47 0.44 5.88 13.97
N ALA A 48 -0.79 6.07 14.42
CA ALA A 48 -1.61 7.22 14.04
C ALA A 48 -1.06 8.56 14.58
N THR A 49 -0.13 8.51 15.53
CA THR A 49 0.36 9.69 16.26
C THR A 49 1.69 10.24 15.73
N SER A 50 2.41 9.47 14.93
CA SER A 50 3.76 9.81 14.49
C SER A 50 4.14 9.08 13.21
N ASP A 51 4.68 9.83 12.25
CA ASP A 51 5.21 9.33 10.97
C ASP A 51 6.55 8.58 11.11
N GLN A 52 7.19 8.64 12.29
CA GLN A 52 8.46 7.95 12.54
C GLN A 52 8.35 6.42 12.48
N TYR A 53 7.13 5.91 12.66
CA TYR A 53 6.82 4.48 12.61
C TYR A 53 6.35 4.04 11.22
N ASP A 54 6.26 4.96 10.25
CA ASP A 54 5.89 4.62 8.88
C ASP A 54 6.96 3.73 8.25
N GLN A 55 6.49 2.68 7.59
CA GLN A 55 7.33 1.70 6.93
C GLN A 55 7.01 1.68 5.45
N GLU A 56 7.97 2.08 4.63
CA GLU A 56 7.95 1.73 3.22
C GLU A 56 8.10 0.22 3.10
N LEU A 57 7.05 -0.43 2.59
CA LEU A 57 7.00 -1.89 2.46
C LEU A 57 7.69 -2.33 1.18
N ASP A 58 7.37 -1.68 0.07
CA ASP A 58 8.05 -1.87 -1.21
C ASP A 58 7.88 -0.65 -2.11
N SER A 59 8.80 -0.53 -3.08
CA SER A 59 8.76 0.47 -4.16
C SER A 59 9.06 -0.18 -5.50
N LEU A 60 8.24 0.12 -6.50
CA LEU A 60 8.33 -0.45 -7.84
C LEU A 60 8.37 0.67 -8.88
N LEU A 61 9.38 0.64 -9.75
CA LEU A 61 9.45 1.47 -10.94
C LEU A 61 8.76 0.76 -12.10
N VAL A 62 7.80 1.44 -12.72
CA VAL A 62 7.03 0.96 -13.86
C VAL A 62 7.31 1.86 -15.05
N GLY A 63 8.12 1.37 -15.99
CA GLY A 63 8.34 2.02 -17.27
C GLY A 63 9.21 1.20 -18.24
N PRO A 64 9.25 1.59 -19.52
CA PRO A 64 8.45 2.67 -20.12
C PRO A 64 6.96 2.34 -20.17
N VAL A 65 6.10 3.32 -19.89
CA VAL A 65 4.64 3.14 -19.75
C VAL A 65 3.94 3.24 -21.12
N PRO A 66 3.27 2.18 -21.61
CA PRO A 66 2.48 2.24 -22.84
C PRO A 66 1.29 3.22 -22.73
N VAL A 67 0.97 3.90 -23.83
CA VAL A 67 -0.25 4.72 -23.93
C VAL A 67 -1.49 3.83 -23.90
N GLY A 68 -2.51 4.23 -23.16
CA GLY A 68 -3.77 3.52 -22.97
C GLY A 68 -3.92 2.94 -21.57
N VAL A 69 -4.77 1.92 -21.45
CA VAL A 69 -5.07 1.25 -20.17
C VAL A 69 -4.03 0.18 -19.88
N ASN A 70 -3.39 0.29 -18.72
CA ASN A 70 -2.37 -0.62 -18.22
C ASN A 70 -2.85 -1.29 -16.94
N LYS A 71 -2.41 -2.53 -16.73
CA LYS A 71 -2.70 -3.32 -15.53
C LYS A 71 -1.47 -4.11 -15.14
N PHE A 72 -1.16 -4.15 -13.84
CA PHE A 72 -0.09 -4.98 -13.30
C PHE A 72 -0.39 -5.41 -11.86
N LEU A 73 0.36 -6.40 -11.38
CA LEU A 73 0.33 -6.87 -9.99
C LEU A 73 1.45 -6.19 -9.20
N PHE A 74 1.10 -5.56 -8.10
CA PHE A 74 2.03 -5.00 -7.12
C PHE A 74 2.02 -5.89 -5.89
N GLU A 75 3.18 -6.44 -5.55
CA GLU A 75 3.38 -7.23 -4.33
C GLU A 75 4.30 -6.47 -3.39
N ALA A 76 4.04 -6.52 -2.09
CA ALA A 76 4.92 -5.97 -1.07
C ALA A 76 4.94 -6.85 0.18
N ASP A 77 6.09 -6.91 0.83
CA ASP A 77 6.25 -7.67 2.07
C ASP A 77 5.49 -7.02 3.25
N ALA A 78 5.17 -7.82 4.26
CA ALA A 78 4.51 -7.34 5.48
C ALA A 78 5.39 -6.35 6.28
N PRO A 79 4.79 -5.42 7.05
CA PRO A 79 5.55 -4.52 7.93
C PRO A 79 6.31 -5.30 9.00
N LYS A 80 7.42 -4.73 9.46
CA LYS A 80 8.18 -5.30 10.58
C LYS A 80 7.49 -4.94 11.89
N THR A 81 6.99 -5.93 12.61
CA THR A 81 6.34 -5.76 13.93
C THR A 81 7.26 -5.06 14.93
N THR A 82 8.57 -5.29 14.86
CA THR A 82 9.56 -4.66 15.74
C THR A 82 9.69 -3.14 15.58
N ARG A 83 9.10 -2.57 14.53
CA ARG A 83 9.07 -1.13 14.26
C ARG A 83 7.69 -0.52 14.51
N ILE A 84 6.75 -1.29 15.05
CA ILE A 84 5.40 -0.83 15.40
C ILE A 84 5.32 -0.76 16.93
N PRO A 85 4.79 0.32 17.53
CA PRO A 85 4.52 0.33 18.96
C PRO A 85 3.55 -0.79 19.35
N ASP A 86 3.83 -1.55 20.41
CA ASP A 86 3.02 -2.72 20.80
C ASP A 86 1.52 -2.39 20.96
N ALA A 87 1.21 -1.17 21.42
CA ALA A 87 -0.17 -0.69 21.58
C ALA A 87 -0.90 -0.40 20.25
N ASP A 88 -0.16 -0.20 19.16
CA ASP A 88 -0.68 0.14 17.82
C ASP A 88 -0.64 -1.07 16.85
N VAL A 89 -0.10 -2.22 17.27
CA VAL A 89 -0.05 -3.43 16.43
C VAL A 89 -1.45 -3.99 16.16
N LEU A 90 -2.31 -3.97 17.17
CA LEU A 90 -3.70 -4.45 17.10
C LEU A 90 -4.67 -3.28 16.89
N GLY A 91 -5.79 -3.58 16.22
CA GLY A 91 -6.82 -2.61 15.88
C GLY A 91 -6.60 -1.95 14.52
N VAL A 92 -7.14 -0.74 14.37
CA VAL A 92 -7.23 -0.06 13.07
C VAL A 92 -6.00 0.79 12.80
N THR A 93 -5.42 0.59 11.62
CA THR A 93 -4.38 1.45 11.04
C THR A 93 -4.66 1.72 9.56
N VAL A 94 -3.72 2.33 8.85
CA VAL A 94 -3.83 2.72 7.44
C VAL A 94 -2.62 2.22 6.65
N ILE A 95 -2.88 1.76 5.43
CA ILE A 95 -1.86 1.60 4.39
C ILE A 95 -2.09 2.61 3.27
N LEU A 96 -1.00 3.15 2.73
CA LEU A 96 -0.98 4.17 1.70
C LEU A 96 -0.28 3.64 0.46
N LEU A 97 -1.03 3.48 -0.62
CA LEU A 97 -0.50 3.23 -1.95
C LEU A 97 -0.34 4.58 -2.67
N THR A 98 0.89 4.94 -2.99
CA THR A 98 1.25 6.21 -3.64
C THR A 98 1.82 5.95 -5.02
N CYS A 99 1.57 6.89 -5.95
CA CYS A 99 2.22 6.90 -7.26
C CYS A 99 2.86 8.27 -7.48
N ALA A 100 4.13 8.26 -7.87
CA ALA A 100 4.91 9.45 -8.17
C ALA A 100 5.48 9.39 -9.59
N TYR A 101 5.60 10.56 -10.21
CA TYR A 101 6.29 10.75 -11.48
C TYR A 101 7.41 11.75 -11.26
N ASP A 102 8.64 11.37 -11.57
CA ASP A 102 9.83 12.19 -11.34
C ASP A 102 9.95 12.74 -9.90
N GLY A 103 9.70 11.87 -8.92
CA GLY A 103 9.71 12.23 -7.49
C GLY A 103 8.54 13.10 -7.02
N ARG A 104 7.55 13.38 -7.89
CA ARG A 104 6.35 14.14 -7.54
C ARG A 104 5.17 13.21 -7.41
N GLU A 105 4.70 13.02 -6.19
CA GLU A 105 3.48 12.26 -5.91
C GLU A 105 2.26 12.96 -6.54
N PHE A 106 1.46 12.19 -7.28
CA PHE A 106 0.24 12.71 -7.91
C PHE A 106 -1.01 11.84 -7.65
N VAL A 107 -0.83 10.62 -7.14
CA VAL A 107 -1.92 9.74 -6.68
C VAL A 107 -1.59 9.20 -5.30
N ARG A 108 -2.59 9.20 -4.42
CA ARG A 108 -2.57 8.57 -3.11
C ARG A 108 -3.88 7.86 -2.83
N VAL A 109 -3.80 6.56 -2.52
CA VAL A 109 -4.94 5.72 -2.13
C VAL A 109 -4.69 5.18 -0.73
N GLY A 110 -5.60 5.48 0.20
CA GLY A 110 -5.52 5.01 1.57
C GLY A 110 -6.56 3.93 1.86
N TYR A 111 -6.15 2.84 2.50
CA TYR A 111 -7.04 1.80 3.01
C TYR A 111 -6.93 1.71 4.52
N TYR A 112 -8.06 1.62 5.21
CA TYR A 112 -8.08 1.20 6.60
C TYR A 112 -7.82 -0.32 6.67
N VAL A 113 -6.94 -0.71 7.58
CA VAL A 113 -6.58 -2.09 7.87
C VAL A 113 -6.89 -2.34 9.33
N ASN A 114 -7.61 -3.42 9.63
CA ASN A 114 -7.92 -3.80 11.00
C ASN A 114 -7.19 -5.11 11.33
N ASN A 115 -6.30 -5.07 12.32
CA ASN A 115 -5.54 -6.22 12.79
C ASN A 115 -6.22 -6.78 14.04
N GLU A 116 -6.66 -8.03 13.99
CA GLU A 116 -7.29 -8.73 15.11
C GLU A 116 -6.62 -10.09 15.28
N TYR A 117 -6.69 -10.65 16.49
CA TYR A 117 -6.29 -12.04 16.67
C TYR A 117 -7.30 -12.98 16.01
N ASP A 118 -6.82 -14.15 15.57
CA ASP A 118 -7.67 -15.18 14.98
C ASP A 118 -8.65 -15.81 15.99
N SER A 119 -8.38 -15.70 17.30
CA SER A 119 -9.22 -16.26 18.37
C SER A 119 -9.90 -15.17 19.21
N GLU A 120 -11.19 -15.39 19.47
CA GLU A 120 -12.01 -14.49 20.29
C GLU A 120 -11.52 -14.39 21.74
N GLU A 121 -10.92 -15.46 22.27
CA GLU A 121 -10.31 -15.49 23.59
C GLU A 121 -9.16 -14.47 23.71
N LEU A 122 -8.26 -14.41 22.71
CA LEU A 122 -7.13 -13.47 22.69
C LEU A 122 -7.58 -12.02 22.42
N ASN A 123 -8.70 -11.84 21.72
CA ASN A 123 -9.28 -10.51 21.54
C ASN A 123 -9.99 -10.00 22.81
N THR A 124 -10.46 -10.91 23.68
CA THR A 124 -11.17 -10.56 24.92
C THR A 124 -10.22 -10.38 26.11
N ASP A 125 -9.14 -11.17 26.18
CA ASP A 125 -8.11 -11.11 27.22
C ASP A 125 -6.74 -10.94 26.56
N LEU A 126 -6.33 -9.67 26.38
CA LEU A 126 -5.04 -9.32 25.79
C LEU A 126 -3.91 -9.78 26.73
N PRO A 127 -2.95 -10.59 26.26
CA PRO A 127 -1.85 -11.11 27.09
C PRO A 127 -0.86 -10.04 27.57
#